data_AF-A0A662PQK7-F1
#
_entry.id   AF-A0A662PQK7-F1
#
_cell.length_a   1.000
_cell.length_b   1.000
_cell.length_c   1.000
_cell.angle_alpha   90.00
_cell.angle_beta   90.00
_cell.angle_gamma   90.00
#
_symmetry.space_group_name_H-M   'P 1'
#
loop_
_entity.id
_entity.type
_entity.pdbx_description
1 polymer ?
#
loop_
_entity_poly.entity_id
_entity_poly.type
_entity_poly.pdbx_seq_one_letter_code
_entity_poly.pdbx_strand_id
1 'polypeptide(L)'
;MKKMIVVDSREVKQAKGILEGLKKLGIEVEVSFLEAGDYLVGDILVERKTPTGFVSDVKSMRLWSELDKLKRCVDVKPILVIEGSLSLIEKITKWSPSQVLGVLNSVILDWGIS
;
A
#
# COMPACT_ATOMS: atom_id res chain seq x y z
N MET A 1 -8.73 23.31 7.91
CA MET A 1 -7.44 22.62 8.16
C MET A 1 -6.83 22.28 6.81
N LYS A 2 -5.56 22.64 6.58
CA LYS A 2 -4.81 22.08 5.44
C LYS A 2 -4.70 20.58 5.68
N LYS A 3 -5.18 19.77 4.75
CA LYS A 3 -5.00 18.30 4.81
C LYS A 3 -3.56 18.03 4.41
N MET A 4 -2.75 17.61 5.37
CA MET A 4 -1.34 17.23 5.15
C MET A 4 -1.27 15.72 4.98
N ILE A 5 -0.60 15.27 3.92
CA ILE A 5 -0.27 13.86 3.69
C ILE A 5 1.21 13.68 3.95
N VAL A 6 1.57 12.67 4.73
CA VAL A 6 2.97 12.29 4.92
C VAL A 6 3.28 11.15 3.95
N VAL A 7 4.38 11.25 3.22
CA VAL A 7 4.86 10.24 2.28
C VAL A 7 6.18 9.68 2.79
N ASP A 8 6.29 8.36 2.81
CA ASP A 8 7.53 7.71 3.20
C ASP A 8 8.68 8.12 2.27
N SER A 9 9.81 8.50 2.87
CA SER A 9 11.01 8.97 2.19
C SER A 9 11.57 7.98 1.14
N ARG A 10 11.34 6.67 1.31
CA ARG A 10 11.78 5.63 0.37
C ARG A 10 10.90 5.58 -0.88
N GLU A 11 9.64 6.01 -0.78
CA GLU A 11 8.66 5.96 -1.87
C GLU A 11 8.70 7.16 -2.81
N VAL A 12 9.36 8.25 -2.44
CA VAL A 12 9.42 9.52 -3.21
C VAL A 12 9.79 9.31 -4.68
N LYS A 13 10.71 8.37 -4.97
CA LYS A 13 11.14 8.09 -6.35
C LYS A 13 10.04 7.43 -7.18
N GLN A 14 9.26 6.53 -6.57
CA GLN A 14 8.17 5.81 -7.24
C GLN A 14 6.86 6.62 -7.25
N ALA A 15 6.69 7.50 -6.26
CA ALA A 15 5.49 8.31 -6.05
C ALA A 15 5.45 9.61 -6.85
N LYS A 16 6.38 9.88 -7.79
CA LYS A 16 6.45 11.18 -8.51
C LYS A 16 5.11 11.62 -9.09
N GLY A 17 4.40 10.73 -9.78
CA GLY A 17 3.08 11.04 -10.35
C GLY A 17 2.01 11.35 -9.28
N ILE A 18 2.07 10.65 -8.14
CA ILE A 18 1.20 10.89 -6.99
C ILE A 18 1.50 12.25 -6.37
N LEU A 19 2.77 12.56 -6.10
CA LEU A 19 3.22 13.84 -5.54
C LEU A 19 2.81 15.02 -6.43
N GLU A 20 2.98 14.89 -7.76
CA GLU A 20 2.51 15.89 -8.71
C GLU A 20 0.99 16.06 -8.70
N GLY A 21 0.24 14.95 -8.61
CA GLY A 21 -1.21 14.96 -8.48
C GLY A 21 -1.68 15.67 -7.22
N LEU A 22 -1.10 15.33 -6.06
CA LEU A 22 -1.40 15.96 -4.78
C LEU A 22 -1.10 17.47 -4.80
N LYS A 23 0.04 17.85 -5.38
CA LYS A 23 0.41 19.26 -5.57
C LYS A 23 -0.60 20.01 -6.44
N LYS A 24 -1.06 19.41 -7.56
CA LYS A 24 -2.08 20.00 -8.43
C LYS A 24 -3.42 20.18 -7.72
N LEU A 25 -3.75 19.31 -6.77
CA LEU A 25 -4.93 19.41 -5.92
C LEU A 25 -4.77 20.41 -4.76
N GLY A 26 -3.61 21.07 -4.62
CA GLY A 26 -3.33 21.99 -3.52
C GLY A 26 -3.17 21.30 -2.16
N ILE A 27 -2.91 19.99 -2.16
CA ILE A 27 -2.68 19.20 -0.94
C ILE A 27 -1.21 19.37 -0.53
N GLU A 28 -0.99 19.66 0.75
CA GLU A 28 0.35 19.77 1.31
C GLU A 28 0.92 18.39 1.60
N VAL A 29 2.17 18.18 1.20
CA VAL A 29 2.84 16.89 1.36
C VAL A 29 4.09 17.10 2.21
N GLU A 30 4.19 16.31 3.27
CA GLU A 30 5.42 16.15 4.05
C GLU A 30 6.11 14.85 3.60
N VAL A 31 7.44 14.90 3.47
CA VAL A 31 8.24 13.69 3.22
C VAL A 31 9.00 13.38 4.49
N SER A 32 8.72 12.23 5.09
CA SER A 32 9.39 11.77 6.32
C SER A 32 9.61 10.26 6.28
N PHE A 33 10.37 9.73 7.23
CA PHE A 33 10.45 8.28 7.40
C PHE A 33 9.22 7.77 8.16
N LEU A 34 8.55 6.76 7.61
CA LEU A 34 7.47 6.03 8.27
C LEU A 34 7.97 4.65 8.71
N GLU A 35 7.64 4.24 9.94
CA GLU A 35 8.02 2.92 10.45
C GLU A 35 7.34 1.78 9.67
N ALA A 36 6.13 2.03 9.16
CA ALA A 36 5.34 1.15 8.32
C ALA A 36 4.53 1.98 7.31
N GLY A 37 4.14 1.35 6.19
CA GLY A 37 3.35 1.99 5.15
C GLY A 37 4.11 3.01 4.30
N ASP A 38 3.45 3.45 3.24
CA ASP A 38 3.97 4.36 2.23
C ASP A 38 3.39 5.77 2.36
N TYR A 39 2.16 5.89 2.87
CA TYR A 39 1.46 7.17 3.03
C TYR A 39 0.68 7.20 4.35
N LEU A 40 0.78 8.30 5.09
CA LEU A 40 -0.11 8.60 6.22
C LEU A 40 -1.06 9.74 5.80
N VAL A 41 -2.36 9.46 5.82
CA VAL A 41 -3.43 10.38 5.43
C VAL A 41 -4.38 10.56 6.61
N GLY A 42 -4.13 11.57 7.44
CA GLY A 42 -4.84 11.69 8.72
C GLY A 42 -4.49 10.52 9.63
N ASP A 43 -5.49 9.72 9.99
CA ASP A 43 -5.36 8.49 10.77
C ASP A 43 -5.28 7.24 9.88
N ILE A 44 -5.17 7.36 8.57
CA ILE A 44 -5.11 6.22 7.65
C ILE A 44 -3.67 5.96 7.22
N LEU A 45 -3.15 4.77 7.50
CA LEU A 45 -1.83 4.33 7.05
C LEU A 45 -1.96 3.42 5.83
N VAL A 46 -1.48 3.89 4.69
CA VAL A 46 -1.62 3.21 3.40
C VAL A 46 -0.32 2.51 3.03
N GLU A 47 -0.42 1.21 2.75
CA GLU A 47 0.59 0.46 2.00
C GLU A 47 0.12 0.35 0.54
N ARG A 48 0.92 0.78 -0.41
CA ARG A 48 0.58 0.80 -1.84
C ARG A 48 1.39 -0.26 -2.57
N LYS A 49 0.70 -1.12 -3.32
CA LYS A 49 1.35 -2.09 -4.21
C LYS A 49 0.79 -2.03 -5.62
N THR A 50 1.62 -2.31 -6.61
CA THR A 50 1.14 -2.67 -7.95
C THR A 50 0.67 -4.13 -7.95
N PRO A 51 -0.17 -4.58 -8.90
CA PRO A 51 -0.62 -5.97 -8.96
C PRO A 51 0.54 -6.97 -9.02
N THR A 52 1.59 -6.68 -9.80
CA THR A 52 2.78 -7.52 -9.89
C THR A 52 3.65 -7.45 -8.64
N GLY A 53 3.78 -6.27 -8.04
CA GLY A 53 4.47 -6.08 -6.75
C GLY A 53 3.81 -6.87 -5.63
N PHE A 54 2.48 -6.83 -5.53
CA PHE A 54 1.70 -7.61 -4.58
C PHE A 54 2.02 -9.10 -4.66
N VAL A 55 1.96 -9.70 -5.86
CA VAL A 55 2.27 -11.13 -6.05
C VAL A 55 3.74 -11.44 -5.76
N SER A 56 4.65 -10.56 -6.14
CA SER A 56 6.08 -10.70 -5.85
C SER A 56 6.32 -10.74 -4.33
N ASP A 57 5.67 -9.86 -3.58
CA ASP A 57 5.84 -9.73 -2.14
C ASP A 57 5.16 -10.86 -1.36
N VAL A 58 4.08 -11.44 -1.89
CA VAL A 58 3.52 -12.68 -1.34
C VAL A 58 4.53 -13.82 -1.44
N LYS A 59 5.14 -14.01 -2.63
CA LYS A 59 6.10 -15.10 -2.88
C LYS A 59 7.35 -15.00 -2.02
N SER A 60 7.83 -13.77 -1.77
CA SER A 60 9.02 -13.52 -0.96
C SER A 60 8.75 -13.45 0.54
N MET A 61 7.48 -13.65 0.96
CA MET A 61 7.01 -13.45 2.35
C MET A 61 7.10 -12.00 2.86
N ARG A 62 7.47 -11.06 1.99
CA ARG A 62 7.62 -9.64 2.34
C ARG A 62 6.28 -9.00 2.70
N LEU A 63 5.20 -9.35 1.98
CA LEU A 63 3.86 -8.83 2.25
C LEU A 63 3.48 -9.04 3.73
N TRP A 64 3.66 -10.26 4.25
CA TRP A 64 3.27 -10.60 5.62
C TRP A 64 4.06 -9.81 6.67
N SER A 65 5.34 -9.53 6.39
CA SER A 65 6.18 -8.71 7.25
C SER A 65 5.73 -7.24 7.25
N GLU A 66 5.25 -6.74 6.12
CA GLU A 66 4.70 -5.38 6.00
C GLU A 66 3.34 -5.29 6.70
N LEU A 67 2.44 -6.27 6.52
CA LEU A 67 1.15 -6.32 7.20
C LEU A 67 1.30 -6.42 8.74
N ASP A 68 2.28 -7.18 9.24
CA ASP A 68 2.58 -7.24 10.68
C ASP A 68 3.03 -5.88 11.22
N LYS A 69 3.89 -5.16 10.49
CA LYS A 69 4.30 -3.80 10.88
C LYS A 69 3.13 -2.84 10.92
N LEU A 70 2.29 -2.83 9.87
CA LEU A 70 1.08 -1.99 9.80
C LEU A 70 0.14 -2.27 10.98
N LYS A 71 -0.07 -3.54 11.32
CA LYS A 71 -0.98 -3.96 12.39
C LYS A 71 -0.48 -3.60 13.80
N ARG A 72 0.84 -3.41 13.97
CA ARG A 72 1.45 -2.98 15.24
C ARG A 72 1.37 -1.48 15.47
N CYS A 73 1.12 -0.69 14.43
CA CYS A 73 0.93 0.76 14.57
C CYS A 73 -0.36 1.03 15.36
N VAL A 74 -0.27 1.95 16.32
CA VAL A 74 -1.40 2.39 17.14
C VAL A 74 -1.98 3.69 16.58
N ASP A 75 -3.25 3.97 16.90
CA ASP A 75 -3.96 5.20 16.53
C ASP A 75 -4.04 5.47 15.02
N VAL A 76 -3.88 4.43 14.20
CA VAL A 76 -4.04 4.48 12.75
C VAL A 76 -4.87 3.30 12.25
N LYS A 77 -5.59 3.52 11.16
CA LYS A 77 -6.28 2.50 10.38
C LYS A 77 -5.39 2.08 9.20
N PRO A 78 -4.86 0.84 9.19
CA PRO A 78 -4.08 0.35 8.06
C PRO A 78 -4.97 0.01 6.86
N ILE A 79 -4.53 0.37 5.66
CA ILE A 79 -5.17 0.03 4.39
C ILE A 79 -4.11 -0.46 3.39
N LEU A 80 -4.38 -1.56 2.71
CA LEU A 80 -3.59 -2.01 1.57
C LEU A 80 -4.28 -1.57 0.26
N VAL A 81 -3.60 -0.75 -0.53
CA VAL A 81 -4.06 -0.31 -1.85
C VAL A 81 -3.31 -1.07 -2.93
N ILE A 82 -4.04 -1.81 -3.76
CA ILE A 82 -3.48 -2.41 -4.98
C ILE A 82 -3.85 -1.53 -6.18
N GLU A 83 -2.89 -0.74 -6.66
CA GLU A 83 -3.09 0.20 -7.75
C GLU A 83 -2.80 -0.43 -9.11
N GLY A 84 -3.87 -0.70 -9.87
CA GLY A 84 -3.80 -1.19 -11.24
C GLY A 84 -4.77 -2.33 -11.48
N SER A 85 -4.78 -2.85 -12.71
CA SER A 85 -5.66 -3.96 -13.08
C SER A 85 -5.14 -5.29 -12.53
N LEU A 86 -5.92 -5.97 -11.70
CA LEU A 86 -5.57 -7.32 -11.22
C LEU A 86 -5.43 -8.34 -12.36
N SER A 87 -6.07 -8.13 -13.52
CA SER A 87 -5.89 -9.00 -14.70
C SER A 87 -4.45 -9.02 -15.22
N LEU A 88 -3.62 -8.04 -14.84
CA LEU A 88 -2.19 -8.04 -15.16
C LEU A 88 -1.45 -9.18 -14.43
N ILE A 89 -1.95 -9.62 -13.27
CA ILE A 89 -1.35 -10.72 -12.51
C ILE A 89 -1.38 -12.00 -13.33
N GLU A 90 -2.53 -12.36 -13.89
CA GLU A 90 -2.70 -13.56 -14.71
C GLU A 90 -1.91 -13.49 -16.01
N LYS A 91 -1.84 -12.29 -16.62
CA LYS A 91 -1.14 -12.09 -17.91
C LYS A 91 0.38 -12.16 -17.78
N ILE A 92 0.93 -11.66 -16.67
CA ILE A 92 2.37 -11.43 -16.51
C ILE A 92 3.00 -12.47 -15.57
N THR A 93 2.20 -13.13 -14.76
CA THR A 93 2.66 -14.13 -13.78
C THR A 93 1.95 -15.47 -14.00
N LYS A 94 2.36 -16.50 -13.26
CA LYS A 94 1.69 -17.82 -13.27
C LYS A 94 0.59 -17.96 -12.20
N TRP A 95 0.16 -16.85 -11.60
CA TRP A 95 -0.87 -16.87 -10.56
C TRP A 95 -2.27 -16.84 -11.17
N SER A 96 -3.11 -17.75 -10.70
CA SER A 96 -4.54 -17.81 -11.02
C SER A 96 -5.34 -16.79 -10.21
N PRO A 97 -6.53 -16.38 -10.67
CA PRO A 97 -7.39 -15.46 -9.92
C PRO A 97 -7.75 -16.00 -8.53
N SER A 98 -7.99 -17.31 -8.40
CA SER A 98 -8.30 -17.94 -7.12
C SER A 98 -7.15 -17.81 -6.10
N GLN A 99 -5.89 -17.86 -6.54
CA GLN A 99 -4.75 -17.64 -5.66
C GLN A 99 -4.68 -16.18 -5.19
N VAL A 100 -4.94 -15.23 -6.09
CA VAL A 100 -5.00 -13.79 -5.73
C VAL A 100 -6.13 -13.54 -4.71
N LEU A 101 -7.32 -14.07 -4.97
CA LEU A 101 -8.47 -13.95 -4.07
C LEU A 101 -8.19 -14.60 -2.71
N GLY A 102 -7.51 -15.74 -2.66
CA GLY A 102 -7.11 -16.38 -1.41
C GLY A 102 -6.22 -15.50 -0.55
N VAL A 103 -5.25 -14.82 -1.16
CA VAL A 103 -4.40 -13.87 -0.43
C VAL A 103 -5.21 -12.66 0.03
N LEU A 104 -6.03 -12.05 -0.84
CA LEU A 104 -6.86 -10.91 -0.48
C LEU A 104 -7.82 -11.23 0.67
N ASN A 105 -8.44 -12.40 0.64
CA ASN A 105 -9.30 -12.87 1.73
C ASN A 105 -8.52 -12.98 3.03
N SER A 106 -7.28 -13.48 3.00
CA SER A 106 -6.46 -13.54 4.21
C SER A 106 -6.14 -12.14 4.74
N VAL A 107 -5.75 -11.20 3.86
CA VAL A 107 -5.49 -9.79 4.26
C VAL A 107 -6.72 -9.15 4.92
N ILE A 108 -7.91 -9.37 4.36
CA ILE A 108 -9.14 -8.77 4.88
C ILE A 108 -9.63 -9.48 6.15
N LEU A 109 -9.74 -10.80 6.13
CA LEU A 109 -10.40 -11.59 7.17
C LEU A 109 -9.48 -11.95 8.33
N ASP A 110 -8.23 -12.35 8.04
CA ASP A 110 -7.29 -12.81 9.07
C ASP A 110 -6.46 -11.64 9.61
N TRP A 111 -5.96 -10.79 8.71
CA TRP A 111 -5.14 -9.65 9.11
C TRP A 111 -5.97 -8.45 9.54
N GLY A 112 -7.20 -8.31 9.03
CA GLY A 112 -8.10 -7.21 9.37
C GLY A 112 -7.70 -5.89 8.70
N ILE A 113 -7.04 -5.95 7.53
CA ILE A 113 -6.53 -4.78 6.80
C ILE A 113 -7.39 -4.60 5.54
N SER A 114 -8.13 -3.48 5.45
CA SER A 114 -9.07 -3.18 4.36
C SER A 114 -9.34 -1.70 4.19
#